data_AF-A0AA42Q198-F1
#
_entry.id   AF-A0AA42Q198-F1
#
_cell.length_a   1.000
_cell.length_b   1.000
_cell.length_c   1.000
_cell.angle_alpha   90.00
_cell.angle_beta   90.00
_cell.angle_gamma   90.00
#
_symmetry.space_group_name_H-M   'P 1'
#
loop_
_entity.id
_entity.type
_entity.pdbx_description
1 polymer ?
#
loop_
_entity_poly.entity_id
_entity_poly.type
_entity_poly.pdbx_seq_one_letter_code
_entity_poly.pdbx_strand_id
1 'polypeptide(L)'
;MNKEPSDFPRQNSFSALSGAQPKLSVLKIDGRYYLEQPDEDEIYQRYDVCADLVEQLISYCKRKKQSTHSWEALLNAVALSLSQKPWGLTVEENAWIMKKLQAHFISGSSE
;
A
#
# COMPACT_ATOMS: atom_id res chain seq x y z
N MET A 1 -13.38 16.24 7.00
CA MET A 1 -13.74 14.81 7.09
C MET A 1 -13.26 14.18 5.79
N ASN A 2 -11.96 13.86 5.74
CA ASN A 2 -11.34 13.31 4.54
C ASN A 2 -11.85 11.88 4.42
N LYS A 3 -12.70 11.61 3.43
CA LYS A 3 -13.12 10.25 3.08
C LYS A 3 -11.86 9.50 2.67
N GLU A 4 -11.50 8.46 3.40
CA GLU A 4 -10.62 7.44 2.86
C GLU A 4 -11.17 7.04 1.48
N PRO A 5 -10.33 6.97 0.44
CA PRO A 5 -10.79 6.48 -0.84
C PRO A 5 -11.25 5.04 -0.61
N SER A 6 -12.51 4.73 -0.96
CA SER A 6 -13.14 3.41 -0.78
C SER A 6 -12.44 2.23 -1.47
N ASP A 7 -11.28 2.48 -2.07
CA ASP A 7 -10.41 1.54 -2.79
C ASP A 7 -9.16 1.14 -1.99
N PHE A 8 -8.90 1.73 -0.81
CA PHE A 8 -7.78 1.31 0.05
C PHE A 8 -8.12 -0.02 0.76
N PRO A 9 -7.16 -0.96 0.88
CA PRO A 9 -7.45 -2.27 1.45
C PRO A 9 -7.76 -2.20 2.95
N ARG A 10 -8.86 -2.84 3.35
CA ARG A 10 -9.37 -2.86 4.74
C ARG A 10 -9.25 -4.21 5.44
N GLN A 11 -8.38 -5.10 4.97
CA GLN A 11 -8.39 -6.51 5.39
C GLN A 11 -8.07 -6.70 6.90
N ASN A 12 -8.75 -7.69 7.50
CA ASN A 12 -8.67 -8.12 8.91
C ASN A 12 -7.32 -8.70 9.36
N SER A 13 -6.26 -8.65 8.54
CA SER A 13 -5.01 -9.37 8.78
C SER A 13 -3.81 -8.43 8.83
N PHE A 14 -3.87 -7.39 9.67
CA PHE A 14 -2.65 -6.70 10.11
C PHE A 14 -1.86 -7.65 11.01
N SER A 15 -1.19 -8.61 10.36
CA SER A 15 -0.29 -9.55 11.02
C SER A 15 0.82 -8.74 11.64
N ALA A 16 0.78 -8.64 12.98
CA ALA A 16 1.66 -7.83 13.80
C ALA A 16 3.13 -7.87 13.32
N LEU A 17 3.62 -6.75 12.80
CA LEU A 17 5.04 -6.49 12.62
C LEU A 17 5.47 -5.30 13.49
N SER A 18 6.03 -5.68 14.63
CA SER A 18 6.94 -4.99 15.56
C SER A 18 6.97 -3.45 15.55
N GLY A 19 6.47 -2.84 16.62
CA GLY A 19 6.90 -1.49 17.04
C GLY A 19 5.88 -0.69 17.85
N ALA A 20 4.60 -0.89 17.61
CA ALA A 20 3.52 -0.35 18.42
C ALA A 20 2.38 -1.36 18.35
N GLN A 21 2.00 -1.95 19.49
CA GLN A 21 0.78 -2.73 19.56
C GLN A 21 -0.35 -1.73 19.84
N PRO A 22 -1.15 -1.27 18.85
CA PRO A 22 -2.47 -0.78 19.19
C PRO A 22 -3.18 -1.93 19.93
N LYS A 23 -3.94 -1.60 20.96
CA LYS A 23 -4.57 -2.56 21.87
C LYS A 23 -5.46 -3.52 21.06
N LEU A 24 -4.88 -4.66 20.66
CA LEU A 24 -5.53 -5.70 19.88
C LEU A 24 -6.60 -6.35 20.77
N SER A 25 -7.84 -5.92 20.59
CA SER A 25 -9.01 -6.60 21.13
C SER A 25 -9.25 -7.83 20.26
N VAL A 26 -8.89 -9.00 20.80
CA VAL A 26 -9.05 -10.27 20.09
C VAL A 26 -10.36 -10.90 20.50
N LEU A 27 -11.28 -11.08 19.55
CA LEU A 27 -12.54 -11.79 19.76
C LEU A 27 -12.26 -13.29 19.71
N LYS A 28 -12.43 -13.97 20.86
CA LYS A 28 -12.35 -15.43 20.93
C LYS A 28 -13.73 -16.03 20.67
N ILE A 29 -13.90 -16.64 19.50
CA ILE A 29 -15.08 -17.47 19.21
C ILE A 29 -14.57 -18.88 18.89
N ASP A 30 -15.10 -19.89 19.59
CA ASP A 30 -14.81 -21.30 19.35
C ASP A 30 -13.31 -21.67 19.35
N GLY A 31 -12.53 -21.05 20.25
CA GLY A 31 -11.09 -21.31 20.37
C GLY A 31 -10.23 -20.71 19.24
N ARG A 32 -10.82 -19.98 18.29
CA ARG A 32 -10.13 -19.23 17.24
C ARG A 32 -10.07 -17.75 17.61
N TYR A 33 -8.90 -17.17 17.38
CA TYR A 33 -8.66 -15.75 17.56
C TYR A 33 -9.04 -15.03 16.27
N TYR A 34 -10.09 -14.22 16.33
CA TYR A 34 -10.45 -13.30 15.26
C TYR A 34 -9.90 -11.93 15.63
N LEU A 35 -9.07 -11.37 14.76
CA LEU A 35 -8.74 -9.95 14.83
C LEU A 35 -10.03 -9.18 14.55
N GLU A 36 -10.41 -8.27 15.46
CA GLU A 36 -11.45 -7.29 15.17
C GLU A 36 -11.10 -6.56 13.87
N GLN A 37 -12.11 -6.11 13.12
CA GLN A 37 -11.87 -5.27 11.96
C GLN A 37 -10.96 -4.11 12.40
N PRO A 38 -9.94 -3.77 11.61
CA PRO A 38 -9.05 -2.68 11.95
C PRO A 38 -9.82 -1.40 12.23
N ASP A 39 -9.38 -0.67 13.24
CA ASP A 39 -10.00 0.62 13.59
C ASP A 39 -9.84 1.59 12.40
N GLU A 40 -10.86 2.40 12.14
CA GLU A 40 -10.84 3.36 11.04
C GLU A 40 -9.63 4.29 11.13
N ASP A 41 -9.21 4.70 12.33
CA ASP A 41 -8.03 5.55 12.52
C ASP A 41 -6.75 4.82 12.08
N GLU A 42 -6.65 3.50 12.32
CA GLU A 42 -5.51 2.69 11.85
C GLU A 42 -5.49 2.62 10.32
N ILE A 43 -6.65 2.42 9.68
CA ILE A 43 -6.79 2.45 8.22
C ILE A 43 -6.37 3.83 7.68
N TYR A 44 -6.79 4.92 8.30
CA TYR A 44 -6.38 6.28 7.90
C TYR A 44 -4.87 6.50 8.05
N GLN A 45 -4.25 6.04 9.14
CA GLN A 45 -2.80 6.14 9.31
C GLN A 45 -2.04 5.34 8.25
N ARG A 46 -2.49 4.11 7.95
CA ARG A 46 -1.90 3.28 6.88
C ARG A 46 -2.10 3.91 5.50
N TYR A 47 -3.27 4.48 5.26
CA TYR A 47 -3.57 5.22 4.05
C TYR A 47 -2.62 6.41 3.85
N ASP A 48 -2.45 7.27 4.86
CA ASP A 48 -1.59 8.46 4.77
C ASP A 48 -0.14 8.07 4.46
N VAL A 49 0.38 7.02 5.12
CA VAL A 49 1.73 6.49 4.85
C VAL A 49 1.85 5.96 3.42
N CYS A 50 0.87 5.19 2.95
CA CYS A 50 0.90 4.65 1.59
C CYS A 50 0.73 5.75 0.53
N ALA A 51 -0.08 6.77 0.80
CA ALA A 51 -0.31 7.89 -0.09
C ALA A 51 0.96 8.73 -0.26
N ASP A 52 1.65 9.05 0.83
CA ASP A 52 2.96 9.73 0.77
C ASP A 52 4.00 8.90 0.01
N LEU A 53 4.04 7.58 0.26
CA LEU A 53 4.94 6.68 -0.48
C LEU A 53 4.65 6.67 -1.98
N VAL A 54 3.38 6.72 -2.40
CA VAL A 54 3.00 6.85 -3.81
C VAL A 54 3.59 8.13 -4.41
N GLU A 55 3.47 9.27 -3.74
CA GLU A 55 4.02 10.55 -4.23
C GLU A 55 5.55 10.53 -4.36
N GLN A 56 6.23 9.94 -3.37
CA GLN A 56 7.67 9.74 -3.41
C GLN A 56 8.08 8.83 -4.58
N LEU A 57 7.34 7.74 -4.81
CA LEU A 57 7.61 6.81 -5.91
C LEU A 57 7.31 7.43 -7.27
N ILE A 58 6.28 8.26 -7.42
CA ILE A 58 6.03 9.03 -8.65
C ILE A 58 7.25 9.92 -8.95
N SER A 59 7.72 10.67 -7.96
CA SER A 59 8.88 11.55 -8.10
C SER A 59 10.16 10.76 -8.40
N TYR A 60 10.35 9.60 -7.77
CA TYR A 60 11.44 8.69 -8.08
C TYR A 60 11.38 8.16 -9.52
N CYS A 61 10.23 7.66 -9.96
CA CYS A 61 10.01 7.12 -11.29
C CYS A 61 10.26 8.16 -12.38
N LYS A 62 9.76 9.40 -12.19
CA LYS A 62 10.03 10.52 -13.12
C LYS A 62 11.52 10.81 -13.26
N ARG A 63 12.27 10.85 -12.15
CA ARG A 63 13.72 11.07 -12.17
C ARG A 63 14.49 9.90 -12.77
N LYS A 64 14.04 8.67 -12.55
CA LYS A 64 14.72 7.44 -13.00
C LYS A 64 14.37 7.03 -14.43
N LYS A 65 13.28 7.56 -15.00
CA LYS A 65 12.83 7.22 -16.35
C LYS A 65 13.92 7.51 -17.39
N GLN A 66 14.51 6.46 -17.92
CA GLN A 66 15.40 6.52 -19.07
C GLN A 66 14.58 6.53 -20.36
N SER A 67 15.00 7.26 -21.38
CA SER A 67 14.31 7.35 -22.67
C SER A 67 14.14 6.01 -23.36
N THR A 68 15.03 5.05 -23.07
CA THR A 68 15.07 3.70 -23.66
C THR A 68 14.16 2.68 -22.99
N HIS A 69 13.67 2.92 -21.76
CA HIS A 69 12.85 1.96 -21.02
C HIS A 69 11.38 2.34 -21.04
N SER A 70 10.47 1.37 -21.22
CA SER A 70 9.04 1.61 -21.06
C SER A 70 8.69 1.91 -19.59
N TRP A 71 7.55 2.59 -19.37
CA TRP A 71 7.03 2.78 -18.01
C TRP A 71 6.74 1.44 -17.33
N GLU A 72 6.24 0.46 -18.06
CA GLU A 72 5.98 -0.90 -17.56
C GLU A 72 7.25 -1.56 -17.00
N ALA A 73 8.37 -1.51 -17.75
CA ALA A 73 9.64 -2.08 -17.30
C ALA A 73 10.13 -1.43 -15.99
N LEU A 74 10.01 -0.10 -15.89
CA LEU A 74 10.39 0.62 -14.68
C LEU A 74 9.46 0.29 -13.49
N LEU A 75 8.15 0.22 -13.72
CA LEU A 75 7.18 -0.12 -12.69
C LEU A 75 7.33 -1.57 -12.20
N ASN A 76 7.66 -2.51 -13.08
CA ASN A 76 7.98 -3.88 -12.68
C ASN A 76 9.21 -3.94 -11.76
N ALA A 77 10.25 -3.16 -12.04
CA ALA A 77 11.42 -3.06 -11.16
C ALA A 77 11.08 -2.42 -9.81
N VAL A 78 10.17 -1.44 -9.79
CA VAL A 78 9.65 -0.84 -8.55
C VAL A 78 8.84 -1.84 -7.75
N ALA A 79 7.94 -2.61 -8.38
CA ALA A 79 7.16 -3.66 -7.72
C ALA A 79 8.05 -4.71 -7.05
N LEU A 80 9.10 -5.16 -7.75
CA LEU A 80 10.09 -6.08 -7.19
C LEU A 80 10.86 -5.46 -6.02
N SER A 81 11.19 -4.17 -6.11
CA SER A 81 11.87 -3.46 -5.01
C SER A 81 10.97 -3.30 -3.78
N LEU A 82 9.67 -3.08 -3.98
CA LEU A 82 8.69 -2.97 -2.90
C LEU A 82 8.51 -4.30 -2.17
N SER A 83 8.43 -5.41 -2.89
CA SER A 83 8.25 -6.74 -2.29
C SER A 83 9.48 -7.24 -1.53
N GLN A 84 10.68 -6.77 -1.89
CA GLN A 84 11.93 -7.18 -1.23
C GLN A 84 12.29 -6.35 0.01
N LYS A 85 11.70 -5.15 0.17
CA LYS A 85 12.06 -4.26 1.27
C LYS A 85 11.23 -4.56 2.51
N PRO A 86 11.84 -4.59 3.71
CA PRO A 86 11.14 -4.83 4.96
C PRO A 86 10.43 -3.56 5.47
N TRP A 87 9.56 -2.98 4.63
CA TRP A 87 8.82 -1.75 4.95
C TRP A 87 7.52 -1.98 5.73
N GLY A 88 7.21 -3.24 6.06
CA GLY A 88 5.97 -3.59 6.76
C GLY A 88 4.72 -3.31 5.93
N LEU A 89 4.83 -3.33 4.60
CA LEU A 89 3.70 -3.26 3.68
C LEU A 89 3.11 -4.65 3.48
N THR A 90 1.79 -4.74 3.58
CA THR A 90 1.02 -5.93 3.21
C THR A 90 1.03 -6.13 1.70
N VAL A 91 0.59 -7.31 1.24
CA VAL A 91 0.48 -7.61 -0.20
C VAL A 91 -0.54 -6.67 -0.86
N GLU A 92 -1.61 -6.37 -0.14
CA GLU A 92 -2.72 -5.53 -0.57
C GLU A 92 -2.32 -4.06 -0.69
N GLU A 93 -1.54 -3.54 0.26
CA GLU A 93 -1.01 -2.18 0.20
C GLU A 93 -0.01 -2.03 -0.93
N ASN A 94 0.87 -3.02 -1.14
CA ASN A 94 1.76 -3.05 -2.30
C ASN A 94 0.97 -3.04 -3.61
N ALA A 95 -0.08 -3.86 -3.71
CA ALA A 95 -0.95 -3.88 -4.88
C ALA A 95 -1.65 -2.53 -5.09
N TRP A 96 -2.12 -1.90 -4.02
CA TRP A 96 -2.74 -0.57 -4.06
C TRP A 96 -1.77 0.51 -4.54
N ILE A 97 -0.55 0.55 -3.99
CA ILE A 97 0.52 1.47 -4.41
C ILE A 97 0.81 1.29 -5.91
N MET A 98 1.00 0.04 -6.35
CA MET A 98 1.28 -0.26 -7.75
C MET A 98 0.13 0.14 -8.68
N LYS A 99 -1.12 -0.06 -8.27
CA LYS A 99 -2.31 0.38 -9.01
C LYS A 99 -2.31 1.91 -9.19
N LYS A 100 -1.98 2.68 -8.15
CA LYS A 100 -1.87 4.15 -8.24
C LYS A 100 -0.75 4.59 -9.19
N LEU A 101 0.41 3.93 -9.14
CA LEU A 101 1.52 4.22 -10.04
C LEU A 101 1.17 3.89 -11.51
N GLN A 102 0.54 2.75 -11.76
CA GLN A 102 0.08 2.37 -13.10
C GLN A 102 -0.95 3.37 -13.63
N ALA A 103 -1.93 3.76 -12.82
CA ALA A 103 -2.90 4.78 -13.20
C ALA A 103 -2.22 6.12 -13.54
N HIS A 104 -1.18 6.52 -12.80
CA HIS A 104 -0.46 7.77 -13.03
C HIS A 104 0.38 7.76 -14.32
N PHE A 105 1.04 6.65 -14.65
CA PHE A 105 2.02 6.59 -15.75
C PHE A 105 1.52 5.91 -17.02
N ILE A 106 0.59 4.95 -16.90
CA ILE A 106 0.11 4.12 -18.01
C ILE A 106 -1.28 4.59 -18.46
N SER A 107 -2.21 4.81 -17.52
CA SER A 107 -3.59 5.22 -17.87
C SER A 107 -3.71 6.66 -18.41
N GLY A 108 -2.62 7.43 -18.42
CA GLY A 108 -2.53 8.72 -19.14
C GLY A 108 -1.99 8.60 -20.58
N SER A 109 -1.74 7.40 -21.11
CA SER A 109 -1.27 7.16 -22.49
C SER A 109 -2.40 6.81 -23.46
N SER A 110 -3.66 7.10 -23.10
CA SER A 110 -4.81 7.03 -23.99
C SER A 110 -5.46 8.42 -24.11
N GLU A 111 -4.74 9.37 -24.68
CA GLU A 111 -5.28 10.45 -25.54
C GLU A 111 -4.15 11.15 -26.30
#